data_AF-A0A072P810-F1
#
_entry.id   AF-A0A072P810-F1
#
_cell.length_a   1.000
_cell.length_b   1.000
_cell.length_c   1.000
_cell.angle_alpha   90.00
_cell.angle_beta   90.00
_cell.angle_gamma   90.00
#
_symmetry.space_group_name_H-M   'P 1'
#
loop_
_entity.id
_entity.type
_entity.pdbx_description
1 polymer ?
#
loop_
_entity_poly.entity_id
_entity_poly.type
_entity_poly.pdbx_seq_one_letter_code
_entity_poly.pdbx_strand_id
1 'polypeptide(L)'
;MADSSSSAGATSSIADYPSLKPALHLRVAIGNATQVGSLSRGTPLTVVPLVSASLDSEPGFPISVHARNRGHGGVDYVRNDPDGKRMRLTSDLVVGEGIEGNRETIQIHYTGIVDINSEMRSILGRSPNAASTNFGGSFIHVTFETGVPRFKALEQAIFVGSGRFILDGNGLSAEYRISQVCKGEGIAAEAATQENPSEETESVSA
;
A
#
# COMPACT_ATOMS: atom_id res chain seq x y z
N MET A 1 54.84 13.35 10.97
CA MET A 1 54.21 12.61 9.86
C MET A 1 52.74 12.48 10.21
N ALA A 2 51.87 13.20 9.49
CA ALA A 2 50.43 13.13 9.70
C ALA A 2 49.87 12.05 8.78
N ASP A 3 49.26 11.03 9.38
CA ASP A 3 48.56 9.97 8.67
C ASP A 3 47.17 10.48 8.29
N SER A 4 47.03 10.94 7.05
CA SER A 4 45.75 11.36 6.49
C SER A 4 45.06 10.14 5.87
N SER A 5 44.42 9.32 6.69
CA SER A 5 43.50 8.30 6.19
C SER A 5 42.22 8.99 5.68
N SER A 6 42.23 9.34 4.40
CA SER A 6 41.03 9.70 3.65
C SER A 6 40.08 8.50 3.67
N SER A 7 39.01 8.60 4.45
CA SER A 7 37.85 7.72 4.36
C SER A 7 37.13 8.03 3.04
N ALA A 8 37.58 7.43 1.94
CA ALA A 8 36.78 7.33 0.73
C ALA A 8 35.47 6.62 1.10
N GLY A 9 34.35 7.33 1.05
CA GLY A 9 33.03 6.77 1.40
C GLY A 9 32.75 5.53 0.56
N ALA A 10 32.42 4.43 1.22
CA ALA A 10 32.06 3.19 0.53
C ALA A 10 30.89 3.45 -0.42
N THR A 11 31.02 2.99 -1.68
CA THR A 11 29.95 3.06 -2.67
C THR A 11 28.73 2.27 -2.18
N SER A 12 27.57 2.91 -2.10
CA SER A 12 26.32 2.25 -1.73
C SER A 12 25.92 1.21 -2.78
N SER A 13 25.52 0.04 -2.32
CA SER A 13 24.91 -1.03 -3.11
C SER A 13 23.38 -1.02 -2.96
N ILE A 14 22.67 -1.74 -3.84
CA ILE A 14 21.21 -1.89 -3.72
C ILE A 14 20.78 -2.55 -2.40
N ALA A 15 21.65 -3.35 -1.78
CA ALA A 15 21.40 -3.98 -0.49
C ALA A 15 21.37 -2.97 0.67
N ASP A 16 21.88 -1.76 0.44
CA ASP A 16 21.84 -0.66 1.42
C ASP A 16 20.50 0.08 1.41
N TYR A 17 19.64 -0.18 0.42
CA TYR A 17 18.28 0.37 0.34
C TYR A 17 17.24 -0.67 0.78
N PRO A 18 16.13 -0.26 1.43
CA PRO A 18 15.08 -1.19 1.81
C PRO A 18 14.46 -1.91 0.60
N SER A 19 14.05 -3.17 0.81
CA SER A 19 13.22 -3.91 -0.13
C SER A 19 11.77 -3.96 0.35
N LEU A 20 10.86 -4.41 -0.52
CA LEU A 20 9.44 -4.55 -0.22
C LEU A 20 9.00 -5.99 -0.45
N LYS A 21 8.41 -6.61 0.58
CA LYS A 21 7.80 -7.94 0.49
C LYS A 21 6.27 -7.82 0.54
N PRO A 22 5.51 -8.39 -0.42
CA PRO A 22 4.06 -8.45 -0.35
C PRO A 22 3.58 -9.05 0.98
N ALA A 23 2.61 -8.41 1.62
CA ALA A 23 2.20 -8.76 2.98
C ALA A 23 0.68 -8.83 3.15
N LEU A 24 -0.03 -7.74 2.82
CA LEU A 24 -1.45 -7.60 3.11
C LEU A 24 -2.18 -6.96 1.94
N HIS A 25 -3.48 -7.19 1.88
CA HIS A 25 -4.39 -6.63 0.91
C HIS A 25 -5.54 -5.96 1.67
N LEU A 26 -5.65 -4.63 1.52
CA LEU A 26 -6.70 -3.83 2.13
C LEU A 26 -7.67 -3.36 1.05
N ARG A 27 -8.97 -3.65 1.23
CA ARG A 27 -10.04 -3.08 0.40
C ARG A 27 -10.99 -2.29 1.27
N VAL A 28 -11.36 -1.09 0.85
CA VAL A 28 -12.21 -0.17 1.61
C VAL A 28 -13.31 0.40 0.71
N ALA A 29 -14.57 0.21 1.09
CA ALA A 29 -15.69 0.85 0.42
C ALA A 29 -15.82 2.30 0.89
N ILE A 30 -15.97 3.22 -0.06
CA ILE A 30 -15.98 4.66 0.17
C ILE A 30 -17.42 5.18 0.14
N GLY A 31 -17.80 5.91 1.19
CA GLY A 31 -19.10 6.56 1.33
C GLY A 31 -19.15 7.97 0.74
N ASN A 32 -20.26 8.65 0.99
CA ASN A 32 -20.47 10.01 0.50
C ASN A 32 -19.57 11.02 1.25
N ALA A 33 -18.73 11.72 0.50
CA ALA A 33 -17.84 12.75 1.03
C ALA A 33 -18.62 13.97 1.56
N THR A 34 -18.18 14.49 2.70
CA THR A 34 -18.69 15.73 3.32
C THR A 34 -17.63 16.82 3.22
N GLN A 35 -17.97 17.93 2.57
CA GLN A 35 -17.11 19.11 2.47
C GLN A 35 -17.20 19.91 3.77
N VAL A 36 -16.10 20.00 4.52
CA VAL A 36 -16.03 20.81 5.75
C VAL A 36 -15.49 22.21 5.43
N GLY A 37 -14.57 22.32 4.47
CA GLY A 37 -13.93 23.59 4.10
C GLY A 37 -12.76 23.96 5.03
N SER A 38 -12.34 25.22 5.00
CA SER A 38 -11.26 25.73 5.84
C SER A 38 -11.36 27.24 5.99
N LEU A 39 -11.36 27.71 7.25
CA LEU A 39 -11.36 29.14 7.57
C LEU A 39 -10.00 29.61 8.09
N SER A 40 -9.30 28.78 8.86
CA SER A 40 -8.04 29.14 9.53
C SER A 40 -6.80 28.40 9.01
N ARG A 41 -6.96 27.27 8.33
CA ARG A 41 -5.83 26.39 7.94
C ARG A 41 -5.40 26.54 6.48
N GLY A 42 -6.14 27.30 5.67
CA GLY A 42 -5.85 27.54 4.24
C GLY A 42 -6.02 26.32 3.31
N THR A 43 -6.11 25.10 3.85
CA THR A 43 -6.38 23.86 3.10
C THR A 43 -7.75 23.29 3.47
N PRO A 44 -8.73 23.27 2.54
CA PRO A 44 -10.05 22.71 2.77
C PRO A 44 -9.99 21.25 3.23
N LEU A 45 -10.77 20.91 4.27
CA LEU A 45 -10.96 19.54 4.72
C LEU A 45 -12.18 18.93 4.03
N THR A 46 -12.02 17.71 3.52
CA THR A 46 -13.10 16.80 3.15
C THR A 46 -13.07 15.59 4.09
N VAL A 47 -14.22 15.21 4.63
CA VAL A 47 -14.36 14.02 5.48
C VAL A 47 -15.06 12.94 4.67
N VAL A 48 -14.44 11.77 4.57
CA VAL A 48 -14.95 10.66 3.75
C VAL A 48 -15.21 9.45 4.64
N PRO A 49 -16.46 8.97 4.74
CA PRO A 49 -16.77 7.74 5.45
C PRO A 49 -16.15 6.51 4.76
N LEU A 50 -15.52 5.65 5.53
CA LEU A 50 -15.03 4.33 5.09
C LEU A 50 -16.05 3.28 5.54
N VAL A 51 -16.99 2.96 4.65
CA VAL A 51 -18.25 2.27 4.98
C VAL A 51 -18.01 0.81 5.37
N SER A 52 -17.08 0.15 4.68
CA SER A 52 -16.68 -1.21 5.00
C SER A 52 -15.23 -1.43 4.59
N ALA A 53 -14.61 -2.46 5.16
CA ALA A 53 -13.23 -2.80 4.87
C ALA A 53 -12.98 -4.30 5.03
N SER A 54 -12.01 -4.81 4.27
CA SER A 54 -11.39 -6.11 4.46
C SER A 54 -9.87 -5.96 4.51
N LEU A 55 -9.23 -6.73 5.40
CA LEU A 55 -7.78 -6.88 5.45
C LEU A 55 -7.45 -8.36 5.38
N ASP A 56 -6.76 -8.76 4.32
CA ASP A 56 -6.41 -10.15 4.05
C ASP A 56 -4.90 -10.28 3.88
N SER A 57 -4.31 -11.40 4.30
CA SER A 57 -2.88 -11.65 4.06
C SER A 57 -2.62 -12.10 2.63
N GLU A 58 -1.51 -11.64 2.07
CA GLU A 58 -0.99 -12.16 0.82
C GLU A 58 -0.44 -13.58 1.01
N PRO A 59 -0.48 -14.44 -0.03
CA PRO A 59 0.11 -15.77 0.04
C PRO A 59 1.58 -15.73 0.48
N GLY A 60 1.93 -16.52 1.50
CA GLY A 60 3.30 -16.61 2.02
C GLY A 60 3.69 -15.52 3.04
N PHE A 61 2.77 -14.62 3.41
CA PHE A 61 2.97 -13.75 4.58
C PHE A 61 2.76 -14.55 5.88
N PRO A 62 3.67 -14.47 6.87
CA PRO A 62 3.65 -15.36 8.04
C PRO A 62 2.51 -15.09 9.04
N ILE A 63 1.93 -13.90 9.02
CA ILE A 63 0.81 -13.55 9.89
C ILE A 63 -0.47 -13.79 9.10
N SER A 64 -1.30 -14.74 9.51
CA SER A 64 -2.58 -15.01 8.85
C SER A 64 -3.64 -14.04 9.36
N VAL A 65 -4.14 -13.20 8.45
CA VAL A 65 -5.18 -12.21 8.67
C VAL A 65 -6.29 -12.41 7.63
N HIS A 66 -7.54 -12.45 8.10
CA HIS A 66 -8.77 -12.47 7.31
C HIS A 66 -9.83 -11.61 8.00
N ALA A 67 -9.51 -10.34 8.21
CA ALA A 67 -10.30 -9.43 9.02
C ALA A 67 -11.34 -8.67 8.19
N ARG A 68 -12.49 -8.38 8.80
CA ARG A 68 -13.59 -7.60 8.21
C ARG A 68 -13.95 -6.43 9.10
N ASN A 69 -14.61 -5.43 8.55
CA ASN A 69 -15.02 -4.22 9.27
C ASN A 69 -15.70 -4.54 10.62
N ARG A 70 -15.37 -3.76 11.65
CA ARG A 70 -15.98 -3.84 12.99
C ARG A 70 -16.59 -2.50 13.38
N GLY A 71 -17.80 -2.54 13.93
CA GLY A 71 -18.46 -1.37 14.49
C GLY A 71 -18.93 -0.37 13.44
N HIS A 72 -18.67 0.93 13.67
CA HIS A 72 -19.31 2.05 12.98
C HIS A 72 -18.63 2.49 11.67
N GLY A 73 -17.74 1.67 11.09
CA GLY A 73 -16.94 2.05 9.93
C GLY A 73 -15.67 2.83 10.31
N GLY A 74 -15.02 3.42 9.30
CA GLY A 74 -13.85 4.27 9.46
C GLY A 74 -14.04 5.65 8.84
N VAL A 75 -13.00 6.47 8.89
CA VAL A 75 -12.99 7.83 8.33
C VAL A 75 -11.67 8.11 7.64
N ASP A 76 -11.73 8.86 6.54
CA ASP A 76 -10.56 9.47 5.88
C ASP A 76 -10.71 11.00 5.88
N TYR A 77 -9.72 11.68 6.44
CA TYR A 77 -9.60 13.12 6.47
C TYR A 77 -8.72 13.59 5.30
N VAL A 78 -9.37 14.02 4.23
CA VAL A 78 -8.72 14.37 2.97
C VAL A 78 -8.47 15.88 2.89
N ARG A 79 -7.24 16.25 2.53
CA ARG A 79 -6.88 17.64 2.22
C ARG A 79 -6.23 17.73 0.85
N ASN A 80 -6.72 18.64 0.01
CA ASN A 80 -6.10 18.91 -1.28
C ASN A 80 -4.91 19.85 -1.10
N ASP A 81 -3.80 19.53 -1.77
CA ASP A 81 -2.69 20.46 -1.90
C ASP A 81 -3.17 21.73 -2.65
N PRO A 82 -2.63 22.92 -2.34
CA PRO A 82 -3.07 24.17 -2.97
C PRO A 82 -2.95 24.21 -4.50
N ASP A 83 -2.02 23.44 -5.08
CA ASP A 83 -1.85 23.34 -6.53
C ASP A 83 -2.88 22.42 -7.21
N GLY A 84 -3.74 21.76 -6.43
CA GLY A 84 -4.76 20.83 -6.92
C GLY A 84 -4.20 19.55 -7.54
N LYS A 85 -2.92 19.24 -7.32
CA LYS A 85 -2.26 18.06 -7.92
C LYS A 85 -2.27 16.84 -7.02
N ARG A 86 -2.48 17.01 -5.71
CA ARG A 86 -2.44 15.91 -4.74
C ARG A 86 -3.52 16.01 -3.68
N MET A 87 -3.95 14.85 -3.20
CA MET A 87 -4.70 14.71 -1.96
C MET A 87 -3.79 14.13 -0.87
N ARG A 88 -3.95 14.61 0.36
CA ARG A 88 -3.31 14.10 1.58
C ARG A 88 -4.35 13.38 2.41
N LEU A 89 -4.13 12.10 2.66
CA LEU A 89 -5.03 11.23 3.39
C LEU A 89 -4.58 11.11 4.85
N THR A 90 -5.54 10.96 5.75
CA THR A 90 -5.30 10.55 7.13
C THR A 90 -6.52 9.77 7.57
N SER A 91 -6.34 8.47 7.77
CA SER A 91 -7.45 7.55 7.91
C SER A 91 -7.32 6.67 9.13
N ASP A 92 -8.48 6.38 9.72
CA ASP A 92 -8.63 5.48 10.85
C ASP A 92 -9.82 4.56 10.60
N LEU A 93 -9.61 3.25 10.79
CA LEU A 93 -10.66 2.24 10.73
C LEU A 93 -10.33 1.06 11.64
N VAL A 94 -11.34 0.25 11.96
CA VAL A 94 -11.18 -0.97 12.76
C VAL A 94 -11.73 -2.16 11.98
N VAL A 95 -10.92 -3.21 11.93
CA VAL A 95 -11.30 -4.52 11.39
C VAL A 95 -11.10 -5.59 12.45
N GLY A 96 -11.64 -6.78 12.24
CA GLY A 96 -11.39 -7.92 13.11
C GLY A 96 -11.89 -9.25 12.55
N GLU A 97 -11.53 -10.32 13.25
CA GLU A 97 -11.90 -11.70 12.94
C GLU A 97 -12.91 -12.27 13.95
N GLY A 98 -13.68 -13.27 13.54
CA GLY A 98 -14.69 -13.95 14.37
C GLY A 98 -16.06 -13.28 14.41
N ILE A 99 -16.85 -13.54 15.44
CA ILE A 99 -18.19 -12.96 15.64
C ILE A 99 -18.08 -11.59 16.30
N GLU A 100 -19.06 -10.72 16.06
CA GLU A 100 -19.19 -9.43 16.73
C GLU A 100 -19.16 -9.60 18.27
N GLY A 101 -18.28 -8.86 18.94
CA GLY A 101 -17.98 -9.01 20.38
C GLY A 101 -16.69 -9.77 20.71
N ASN A 102 -16.07 -10.45 19.75
CA ASN A 102 -14.74 -11.02 19.94
C ASN A 102 -13.65 -9.92 19.92
N ARG A 103 -12.60 -10.08 20.74
CA ARG A 103 -11.53 -9.06 20.90
C ARG A 103 -10.43 -9.16 19.84
N GLU A 104 -10.67 -9.91 18.76
CA GLU A 104 -9.70 -10.03 17.68
C GLU A 104 -9.74 -8.84 16.72
N THR A 105 -9.52 -7.66 17.27
CA THR A 105 -9.60 -6.37 16.58
C THR A 105 -8.23 -5.84 16.22
N ILE A 106 -8.14 -5.23 15.05
CA ILE A 106 -6.99 -4.53 14.53
C ILE A 106 -7.45 -3.12 14.18
N GLN A 107 -6.88 -2.11 14.82
CA GLN A 107 -6.98 -0.73 14.38
C GLN A 107 -5.99 -0.55 13.23
N ILE A 108 -6.44 0.11 12.17
CA ILE A 108 -5.63 0.48 11.02
C ILE A 108 -5.61 1.99 10.97
N HIS A 109 -4.42 2.56 11.05
CA HIS A 109 -4.16 3.95 10.74
C HIS A 109 -3.35 4.03 9.46
N TYR A 110 -3.69 4.94 8.54
CA TYR A 110 -2.79 5.24 7.44
C TYR A 110 -2.77 6.73 7.08
N THR A 111 -1.60 7.17 6.63
CA THR A 111 -1.44 8.44 5.93
C THR A 111 -1.04 8.17 4.50
N GLY A 112 -1.45 9.05 3.59
CA GLY A 112 -1.24 8.78 2.18
C GLY A 112 -1.19 10.01 1.30
N ILE A 113 -0.68 9.79 0.09
CA ILE A 113 -0.68 10.77 -0.99
C ILE A 113 -1.36 10.12 -2.18
N VAL A 114 -2.32 10.84 -2.76
CA VAL A 114 -2.97 10.47 -4.01
C VAL A 114 -2.66 11.53 -5.05
N ASP A 115 -2.18 11.12 -6.21
CA ASP A 115 -2.00 12.02 -7.35
C ASP A 115 -3.35 12.27 -8.07
N ILE A 116 -3.67 13.55 -8.29
CA ILE A 116 -4.88 13.99 -8.98
C ILE A 116 -4.60 14.07 -10.50
N ASN A 117 -4.47 12.88 -11.10
CA ASN A 117 -4.37 12.69 -12.54
C ASN A 117 -5.75 12.81 -13.24
N SER A 118 -5.81 12.61 -14.56
CA SER A 118 -7.06 12.74 -15.33
C SER A 118 -8.14 11.72 -14.93
N GLU A 119 -7.74 10.50 -14.60
CA GLU A 119 -8.65 9.44 -14.15
C GLU A 119 -9.25 9.80 -12.78
N MET A 120 -8.41 10.24 -11.85
CA MET A 120 -8.82 10.69 -10.52
C MET A 120 -9.75 11.90 -10.61
N ARG A 121 -9.45 12.89 -11.47
CA ARG A 121 -10.37 14.03 -11.70
C ARG A 121 -11.73 13.59 -12.21
N SER A 122 -11.76 12.58 -13.07
CA SER A 122 -13.00 12.03 -13.61
C SER A 122 -13.85 11.38 -12.51
N ILE A 123 -13.21 10.63 -11.61
CA ILE A 123 -13.87 10.05 -10.43
C ILE A 123 -14.39 11.15 -9.50
N LEU A 124 -13.54 12.10 -9.10
CA LEU A 124 -13.91 13.19 -8.18
C LEU A 124 -15.03 14.07 -8.75
N GLY A 125 -15.00 14.32 -10.06
CA GLY A 125 -16.03 15.06 -10.78
C GLY A 125 -17.30 14.27 -11.09
N ARG A 126 -17.39 12.98 -10.70
CA ARG A 126 -18.50 12.08 -11.00
C ARG A 126 -18.84 12.04 -12.49
N SER A 127 -17.81 12.04 -13.33
CA SER A 127 -17.97 11.95 -14.78
C SER A 127 -18.68 10.64 -15.14
N PRO A 128 -19.61 10.65 -16.12
CA PRO A 128 -20.25 9.41 -16.60
C PRO A 128 -19.23 8.45 -17.25
N ASN A 129 -18.07 8.96 -17.65
CA ASN A 129 -16.98 8.18 -18.22
C ASN A 129 -15.88 7.86 -17.19
N ALA A 130 -16.12 8.09 -15.90
CA ALA A 130 -15.18 7.70 -14.86
C ALA A 130 -15.02 6.17 -14.84
N ALA A 131 -13.79 5.72 -14.60
CA ALA A 131 -13.44 4.31 -14.53
C ALA A 131 -12.50 4.04 -13.35
N SER A 132 -12.25 2.76 -13.08
CA SER A 132 -11.22 2.36 -12.12
C SER A 132 -9.84 2.85 -12.56
N THR A 133 -8.98 3.10 -11.58
CA THR A 133 -7.58 3.51 -11.82
C THR A 133 -6.64 2.31 -11.72
N ASN A 134 -5.45 2.45 -12.29
CA ASN A 134 -4.36 1.52 -12.07
C ASN A 134 -3.66 1.79 -10.72
N PHE A 135 -2.87 0.83 -10.25
CA PHE A 135 -1.99 1.03 -9.10
C PHE A 135 -0.89 2.06 -9.40
N GLY A 136 -0.35 2.67 -8.33
CA GLY A 136 0.80 3.58 -8.41
C GLY A 136 0.45 5.07 -8.45
N GLY A 137 -0.83 5.43 -8.49
CA GLY A 137 -1.31 6.81 -8.31
C GLY A 137 -1.63 7.17 -6.85
N SER A 138 -1.49 6.22 -5.93
CA SER A 138 -1.74 6.40 -4.50
C SER A 138 -0.72 5.59 -3.71
N PHE A 139 -0.11 6.20 -2.70
CA PHE A 139 0.79 5.52 -1.77
C PHE A 139 0.44 5.86 -0.33
N ILE A 140 0.50 4.84 0.53
CA ILE A 140 0.21 4.97 1.97
C ILE A 140 1.36 4.46 2.83
N HIS A 141 1.55 5.08 3.98
CA HIS A 141 2.21 4.50 5.14
C HIS A 141 1.11 4.02 6.10
N VAL A 142 1.11 2.74 6.42
CA VAL A 142 0.04 2.10 7.22
C VAL A 142 0.63 1.48 8.47
N THR A 143 -0.05 1.69 9.59
CA THR A 143 0.30 1.15 10.90
C THR A 143 -0.88 0.39 11.48
N PHE A 144 -0.57 -0.59 12.31
CA PHE A 144 -1.56 -1.45 12.95
C PHE A 144 -1.40 -1.35 14.47
N GLU A 145 -2.52 -1.45 15.19
CA GLU A 145 -2.55 -1.60 16.65
C GLU A 145 -3.55 -2.70 17.03
N THR A 146 -3.19 -3.58 17.95
CA THR A 146 -4.02 -4.72 18.35
C THR A 146 -3.67 -5.29 19.73
N GLY A 147 -4.70 -5.60 20.50
CA GLY A 147 -4.53 -6.33 21.77
C GLY A 147 -4.31 -7.85 21.61
N VAL A 148 -4.13 -8.35 20.38
CA VAL A 148 -4.20 -9.77 20.04
C VAL A 148 -2.81 -10.35 19.81
N PRO A 149 -2.32 -11.29 20.65
CA PRO A 149 -0.94 -11.76 20.58
C PRO A 149 -0.50 -12.31 19.21
N ARG A 150 -1.39 -13.00 18.48
CA ARG A 150 -1.05 -13.55 17.15
C ARG A 150 -0.83 -12.48 16.07
N PHE A 151 -1.32 -11.27 16.28
CA PHE A 151 -1.14 -10.14 15.36
C PHE A 151 -0.01 -9.20 15.78
N LYS A 152 0.67 -9.45 16.91
CA LYS A 152 1.73 -8.59 17.46
C LYS A 152 2.81 -8.21 16.45
N ALA A 153 3.18 -9.12 15.56
CA ALA A 153 4.21 -8.86 14.56
C ALA A 153 3.81 -7.76 13.54
N LEU A 154 2.53 -7.42 13.40
CA LEU A 154 2.07 -6.26 12.62
C LEU A 154 2.50 -4.93 13.25
N GLU A 155 2.63 -4.86 14.58
CA GLU A 155 3.06 -3.63 15.28
C GLU A 155 4.58 -3.46 15.26
N GLN A 156 5.33 -4.49 14.85
CA GLN A 156 6.79 -4.55 14.91
C GLN A 156 7.44 -4.36 13.55
N ALA A 157 6.66 -4.01 12.53
CA ALA A 157 7.11 -3.86 11.16
C ALA A 157 6.61 -2.54 10.56
N ILE A 158 7.32 -2.07 9.53
CA ILE A 158 6.91 -0.91 8.73
C ILE A 158 6.23 -1.41 7.48
N PHE A 159 5.12 -0.78 7.12
CA PHE A 159 4.33 -1.14 5.96
C PHE A 159 4.05 0.06 5.07
N VAL A 160 4.14 -0.17 3.77
CA VAL A 160 3.74 0.80 2.75
C VAL A 160 2.79 0.14 1.77
N GLY A 161 1.82 0.88 1.26
CA GLY A 161 0.83 0.37 0.32
C GLY A 161 0.83 1.15 -0.98
N SER A 162 0.66 0.44 -2.09
CA SER A 162 0.32 1.02 -3.40
C SER A 162 -1.17 0.85 -3.62
N GLY A 163 -1.85 1.96 -3.92
CA GLY A 163 -3.30 2.05 -4.00
C GLY A 163 -3.83 2.22 -5.41
N ARG A 164 -5.08 1.80 -5.59
CA ARG A 164 -5.95 2.16 -6.70
C ARG A 164 -7.38 2.39 -6.23
N PHE A 165 -8.14 3.09 -7.04
CA PHE A 165 -9.58 3.28 -6.87
C PHE A 165 -10.34 2.40 -7.85
N ILE A 166 -11.33 1.68 -7.34
CA ILE A 166 -12.23 0.83 -8.12
C ILE A 166 -13.59 1.50 -8.14
N LEU A 167 -14.10 1.71 -9.35
CA LEU A 167 -15.47 2.15 -9.57
C LEU A 167 -16.24 1.01 -10.23
N ASP A 168 -17.21 0.46 -9.51
CA ASP A 168 -18.05 -0.65 -9.97
C ASP A 168 -19.52 -0.44 -9.58
N GLY A 169 -20.39 -1.43 -9.86
CA GLY A 169 -21.83 -1.35 -9.57
C GLY A 169 -22.19 -1.21 -8.09
N ASN A 170 -21.24 -1.43 -7.18
CA ASN A 170 -21.40 -1.24 -5.73
C ASN A 170 -20.90 0.13 -5.25
N GLY A 171 -20.39 0.97 -6.15
CA GLY A 171 -19.90 2.31 -5.86
C GLY A 171 -18.37 2.42 -5.93
N LEU A 172 -17.83 3.40 -5.20
CA LEU A 172 -16.40 3.68 -5.16
C LEU A 172 -15.74 2.89 -4.03
N SER A 173 -14.61 2.26 -4.30
CA SER A 173 -13.75 1.65 -3.28
C SER A 173 -12.28 1.99 -3.54
N ALA A 174 -11.47 1.94 -2.49
CA ALA A 174 -10.02 1.94 -2.58
C ALA A 174 -9.48 0.53 -2.32
N GLU A 175 -8.50 0.12 -3.10
CA GLU A 175 -7.75 -1.12 -2.92
C GLU A 175 -6.27 -0.78 -2.72
N TYR A 176 -5.63 -1.40 -1.74
CA TYR A 176 -4.21 -1.26 -1.46
C TYR A 176 -3.52 -2.61 -1.40
N ARG A 177 -2.43 -2.75 -2.14
CA ARG A 177 -1.45 -3.83 -1.97
C ARG A 177 -0.36 -3.35 -1.04
N ILE A 178 -0.34 -3.93 0.16
CA ILE A 178 0.52 -3.52 1.27
C ILE A 178 1.72 -4.46 1.33
N SER A 179 2.90 -3.85 1.37
CA SER A 179 4.17 -4.54 1.51
C SER A 179 4.80 -4.23 2.86
N GLN A 180 5.44 -5.24 3.45
CA GLN A 180 6.35 -5.05 4.55
C GLN A 180 7.68 -4.48 4.02
N VAL A 181 8.20 -3.47 4.69
CA VAL A 181 9.55 -2.96 4.44
C VAL A 181 10.56 -3.93 5.06
N CYS A 182 11.50 -4.39 4.24
CA CYS A 182 12.51 -5.37 4.60
C CYS A 182 13.91 -4.82 4.33
N LYS A 183 14.92 -5.55 4.82
CA LYS A 183 16.31 -5.30 4.45
C LYS A 183 16.47 -5.43 2.93
N GLY A 184 17.30 -4.58 2.33
CA GLY A 184 17.66 -4.70 0.91
C GLY A 184 18.13 -6.09 0.55
N GLU A 185 17.49 -6.67 -0.45
CA GLU A 185 18.02 -7.85 -1.13
C GLU A 185 19.01 -7.31 -2.16
N GLY A 186 20.30 -7.64 -2.00
CA GLY A 186 21.26 -7.37 -3.07
C GLY A 186 20.76 -7.97 -4.39
N ILE A 187 21.23 -7.47 -5.54
CA ILE A 187 20.85 -8.07 -6.83
C ILE A 187 21.15 -9.57 -6.76
N ALA A 188 20.10 -10.39 -6.70
CA ALA A 188 20.20 -11.79 -7.03
C ALA A 188 20.55 -11.79 -8.52
N ALA A 189 21.80 -12.14 -8.85
CA ALA A 189 22.20 -12.32 -10.23
C ALA A 189 21.16 -13.24 -10.88
N GLU A 190 20.48 -12.73 -11.90
CA GLU A 190 19.53 -13.51 -12.69
C GLU A 190 20.22 -14.82 -13.05
N ALA A 191 19.56 -15.94 -12.73
CA ALA A 191 20.03 -17.25 -13.09
C ALA A 191 20.27 -17.26 -14.61
N ALA A 192 21.54 -17.25 -15.01
CA ALA A 192 21.93 -17.35 -16.40
C ALA A 192 21.37 -18.67 -16.94
N THR A 193 20.32 -18.57 -17.76
CA THR A 193 19.93 -19.65 -18.67
C THR A 193 21.11 -19.89 -19.58
N GLN A 194 21.88 -20.92 -19.27
CA GLN A 194 22.95 -21.42 -20.12
C GLN A 194 22.28 -22.25 -21.22
N GLU A 195 21.80 -21.58 -22.27
CA GLU A 195 21.56 -22.24 -23.56
C GLU A 195 22.92 -22.67 -24.10
N ASN A 196 23.13 -23.98 -24.15
CA ASN A 196 24.34 -24.59 -24.70
C ASN A 196 24.08 -24.89 -26.18
N PRO A 197 24.80 -24.28 -27.15
CA PRO A 197 24.64 -24.64 -28.54
C PRO A 197 25.54 -25.83 -28.91
N SER A 198 24.92 -26.76 -29.66
CA SER A 198 25.51 -27.68 -30.65
C SER A 198 26.59 -28.69 -30.22
N GLU A 199 26.25 -29.98 -30.30
CA GLU A 199 27.14 -30.98 -30.88
C GLU A 199 26.46 -31.56 -32.14
N GLU A 200 26.90 -31.08 -33.31
CA GLU A 200 26.91 -31.87 -34.53
C GLU A 200 28.00 -32.94 -34.39
N THR A 201 27.64 -34.20 -34.52
CA THR A 201 28.58 -35.25 -34.95
C THR A 201 27.97 -35.97 -36.14
N GLU A 202 28.39 -35.56 -37.34
CA GLU A 202 28.50 -36.47 -38.47
C GLU A 202 29.52 -37.57 -38.12
N SER A 203 29.16 -38.83 -38.34
CA SER A 203 30.15 -39.88 -38.59
C SER A 203 29.67 -40.78 -39.71
N VAL A 204 30.56 -40.91 -40.68
CA VAL A 204 30.46 -41.52 -42.00
C VAL A 204 30.63 -43.04 -41.95
N SER A 205 29.79 -43.73 -42.73
CA SER A 205 29.90 -45.04 -43.41
C SER A 205 30.57 -46.27 -42.76
N ALA A 206 29.84 -47.39 -42.80
CA ALA A 206 30.23 -48.61 -43.53
C ALA A 206 28.97 -49.34 -44.02
#